data_AF-A0A1B6Y6A7-F1
#
_entry.id   AF-A0A1B6Y6A7-F1
#
_cell.length_a   1.000
_cell.length_b   1.000
_cell.length_c   1.000
_cell.angle_alpha   90.00
_cell.angle_beta   90.00
_cell.angle_gamma   90.00
#
_symmetry.space_group_name_H-M   'P 1'
#
loop_
_entity.id
_entity.type
_entity.pdbx_description
1 polymer ?
#
loop_
_entity_poly.entity_id
_entity_poly.type
_entity_poly.pdbx_seq_one_letter_code
_entity_poly.pdbx_strand_id
1 'polypeptide(L)'
;MEKKYFIKLGLVAYLTALILDLIVGFFWLIAFPRIADWETFSYSIYGIPITYMFAYCIYSISSLLLPHKIIKGYIILLILLICVELVMFFLFGDFMVIMIIEAINHGGDYIVFLFPVTTIIGYFWGIYILRSPSSLKSAT
;
A
#
# COMPACT_ATOMS: atom_id res chain seq x y z
N MET A 1 -20.87 -1.42 -10.72
CA MET A 1 -19.39 -1.38 -10.85
C MET A 1 -18.93 -2.82 -10.98
N GLU A 2 -18.23 -3.19 -12.06
CA GLU A 2 -17.89 -4.59 -12.37
C GLU A 2 -16.76 -5.13 -11.48
N LYS A 3 -16.74 -6.44 -11.17
CA LYS A 3 -15.66 -7.13 -10.42
C LYS A 3 -14.27 -6.79 -10.94
N LYS A 4 -14.14 -6.74 -12.27
CA LYS A 4 -12.91 -6.39 -12.98
C LYS A 4 -12.41 -4.99 -12.64
N TYR A 5 -13.31 -4.04 -12.38
CA TYR A 5 -12.93 -2.69 -11.95
C TYR A 5 -12.31 -2.69 -10.56
N PHE A 6 -12.86 -3.46 -9.61
CA PHE A 6 -12.31 -3.53 -8.24
C PHE A 6 -10.90 -4.11 -8.22
N ILE A 7 -10.70 -5.24 -8.91
CA ILE A 7 -9.38 -5.88 -9.00
C ILE A 7 -8.36 -4.92 -9.65
N LYS A 8 -8.74 -4.28 -10.76
CA LYS A 8 -7.89 -3.27 -11.41
C LYS A 8 -7.59 -2.08 -10.51
N LEU A 9 -8.57 -1.60 -9.75
CA LEU A 9 -8.38 -0.48 -8.83
C LEU A 9 -7.40 -0.84 -7.72
N GLY A 10 -7.52 -2.02 -7.12
CA GLY A 10 -6.56 -2.50 -6.12
C GLY A 10 -5.15 -2.66 -6.68
N LEU A 11 -5.02 -3.19 -7.91
CA LEU A 11 -3.73 -3.31 -8.58
C LEU A 11 -3.07 -1.95 -8.79
N VAL A 12 -3.80 -0.98 -9.35
CA VAL A 12 -3.27 0.36 -9.60
C VAL A 12 -2.94 1.07 -8.29
N ALA A 13 -3.80 0.93 -7.27
CA ALA A 13 -3.59 1.55 -5.97
C ALA A 13 -2.30 1.05 -5.30
N TYR A 14 -2.12 -0.27 -5.21
CA TYR A 14 -0.93 -0.84 -4.57
C TYR A 14 0.34 -0.68 -5.40
N LEU A 15 0.27 -0.72 -6.73
CA LEU A 15 1.45 -0.40 -7.54
C LEU A 15 1.88 1.05 -7.36
N THR A 16 0.92 1.97 -7.29
CA THR A 16 1.22 3.39 -7.03
C THR A 16 1.81 3.57 -5.64
N ALA A 17 1.21 2.95 -4.63
CA ALA A 17 1.69 3.01 -3.25
C ALA A 17 3.10 2.42 -3.10
N LEU A 18 3.35 1.26 -3.70
CA LEU A 18 4.66 0.61 -3.78
C LEU A 18 5.72 1.56 -4.37
N ILE A 19 5.44 2.17 -5.51
CA ILE A 19 6.39 3.09 -6.15
C ILE A 19 6.66 4.30 -5.25
N LEU A 20 5.63 4.88 -4.65
CA LEU A 20 5.79 6.01 -3.75
C LEU A 20 6.62 5.65 -2.50
N ASP A 21 6.34 4.51 -1.88
CA ASP A 21 7.09 4.04 -0.70
C ASP A 21 8.55 3.75 -1.04
N LEU A 22 8.84 3.16 -2.20
CA LEU A 22 10.22 2.95 -2.67
C LEU A 22 10.94 4.28 -2.91
N ILE A 23 10.27 5.28 -3.50
CA ILE A 23 10.84 6.61 -3.73
C ILE A 23 11.15 7.29 -2.40
N VAL A 24 10.20 7.29 -1.46
CA VAL A 24 10.38 7.93 -0.16
C VAL A 24 11.44 7.20 0.66
N GLY A 25 11.43 5.86 0.67
CA GLY A 25 12.45 5.04 1.33
C GLY A 25 13.84 5.32 0.76
N PHE A 26 13.98 5.44 -0.56
CA PHE A 26 15.25 5.82 -1.18
C PHE A 26 15.73 7.21 -0.74
N PHE A 27 14.85 8.22 -0.74
CA PHE A 27 15.21 9.55 -0.25
C PHE A 27 15.54 9.57 1.24
N TRP A 28 14.85 8.76 2.04
CA TRP A 28 15.10 8.60 3.47
C TRP A 28 16.52 8.07 3.72
N LEU A 29 16.93 7.04 2.98
CA LEU A 29 18.28 6.45 3.07
C LEU A 29 19.38 7.46 2.72
N ILE A 30 19.14 8.35 1.75
CA ILE A 30 20.10 9.41 1.36
C ILE A 30 20.11 10.56 2.37
N ALA A 31 18.95 10.99 2.84
CA ALA A 31 18.82 12.14 3.73
C ALA A 31 19.28 11.83 5.16
N PHE A 32 19.08 10.58 5.62
CA PHE A 32 19.35 10.14 6.98
C PHE A 32 20.27 8.90 7.03
N PRO A 33 21.50 8.97 6.50
CA PRO A 33 22.41 7.83 6.42
C PRO A 33 22.86 7.29 7.79
N ARG A 34 22.67 8.07 8.87
CA ARG A 34 22.98 7.65 10.24
C ARG A 34 21.89 6.77 10.86
N ILE A 35 20.67 6.85 10.34
CA ILE A 35 19.49 6.09 10.79
C ILE A 35 19.28 4.89 9.85
N ALA A 36 19.62 5.06 8.57
CA ALA A 36 19.61 4.02 7.56
C ALA A 36 20.61 2.89 7.86
N ASP A 37 20.13 1.87 8.56
CA ASP A 37 20.84 0.62 8.78
C ASP A 37 20.53 -0.40 7.67
N TRP A 38 21.23 -1.54 7.71
CA TRP A 38 21.02 -2.62 6.73
C TRP A 38 19.61 -3.19 6.78
N GLU A 39 18.95 -3.15 7.94
CA GLU A 39 17.58 -3.62 8.12
C GLU A 39 16.58 -2.70 7.38
N THR A 40 16.70 -1.39 7.54
CA THR A 40 15.86 -0.39 6.84
C THR A 40 16.08 -0.43 5.34
N PHE A 41 17.32 -0.61 4.89
CA PHE A 41 17.66 -0.78 3.47
C PHE A 41 17.05 -2.05 2.88
N SER A 42 17.25 -3.20 3.54
CA SER A 42 16.72 -4.49 3.08
C SER A 42 15.19 -4.54 3.15
N TYR A 43 14.60 -3.91 4.16
CA TYR A 43 13.17 -3.70 4.26
C TYR A 43 12.63 -2.86 3.11
N SER A 44 13.30 -1.76 2.76
CA SER A 44 12.88 -0.90 1.65
C SER A 44 12.92 -1.65 0.31
N ILE A 45 13.98 -2.40 0.04
CA ILE A 45 14.16 -3.10 -1.25
C ILE A 45 13.31 -4.36 -1.37
N TYR A 46 13.16 -5.13 -0.30
CA TYR A 46 12.51 -6.45 -0.34
C TYR A 46 11.20 -6.48 0.46
N GLY A 47 11.20 -5.91 1.66
CA GLY A 47 10.04 -5.90 2.55
C GLY A 47 8.84 -5.13 1.98
N ILE A 48 9.06 -3.95 1.41
CA ILE A 48 8.00 -3.13 0.81
C ILE A 48 7.35 -3.84 -0.40
N PRO A 49 8.09 -4.33 -1.42
CA PRO A 49 7.48 -5.08 -2.52
C PRO A 49 6.73 -6.33 -2.08
N ILE A 50 7.29 -7.10 -1.14
CA ILE A 50 6.64 -8.30 -0.61
C ILE A 50 5.32 -7.93 0.07
N THR A 51 5.32 -6.89 0.89
CA THR A 51 4.12 -6.38 1.59
C THR A 51 3.01 -6.07 0.59
N TYR A 52 3.28 -5.26 -0.42
CA TYR A 52 2.26 -4.88 -1.40
C TYR A 52 1.81 -6.04 -2.29
N MET A 53 2.72 -6.97 -2.63
CA MET A 53 2.36 -8.17 -3.39
C MET A 53 1.36 -9.03 -2.62
N PHE A 54 1.64 -9.34 -1.35
CA PHE A 54 0.72 -10.11 -0.51
C PHE A 54 -0.57 -9.35 -0.23
N ALA A 55 -0.50 -8.04 0.02
CA ALA A 55 -1.69 -7.22 0.26
C ALA A 55 -2.62 -7.20 -0.96
N TYR A 56 -2.06 -7.15 -2.17
CA TYR A 56 -2.81 -7.29 -3.42
C TYR A 56 -3.46 -8.67 -3.57
N CYS A 57 -2.74 -9.74 -3.24
CA CYS A 57 -3.29 -11.10 -3.26
C CYS A 57 -4.48 -11.24 -2.32
N ILE A 58 -4.34 -10.80 -1.06
CA ILE A 58 -5.42 -10.83 -0.06
C ILE A 58 -6.60 -9.97 -0.53
N TYR A 59 -6.35 -8.75 -0.97
CA TYR A 59 -7.38 -7.85 -1.51
C TYR A 59 -8.14 -8.50 -2.68
N SER A 60 -7.42 -9.13 -3.61
CA SER A 60 -8.02 -9.79 -4.77
C SER A 60 -8.94 -10.93 -4.34
N ILE A 61 -8.51 -11.77 -3.38
CA ILE A 61 -9.35 -12.84 -2.82
C ILE A 61 -10.58 -12.24 -2.12
N SER A 62 -10.40 -11.24 -1.26
CA SER A 62 -11.51 -10.56 -0.58
C SER A 62 -12.51 -9.96 -1.57
N SER A 63 -12.03 -9.37 -2.67
CA SER A 63 -12.88 -8.77 -3.71
C SER A 63 -13.74 -9.81 -4.46
N LEU A 64 -13.28 -11.06 -4.56
CA LEU A 64 -14.05 -12.14 -5.18
C LEU A 64 -15.21 -12.59 -4.30
N LEU A 65 -15.03 -12.54 -2.97
CA LEU A 65 -15.97 -13.00 -1.95
C LEU A 65 -17.05 -11.95 -1.60
N LEU A 66 -16.80 -10.66 -1.84
CA LEU A 66 -17.73 -9.60 -1.45
C LEU A 66 -18.98 -9.50 -2.34
N PRO A 67 -20.18 -9.35 -1.75
CA PRO A 67 -21.42 -9.18 -2.50
C PRO A 67 -21.46 -7.82 -3.22
N HIS A 68 -21.74 -7.86 -4.52
CA HIS A 68 -21.62 -6.71 -5.43
C HIS A 68 -22.49 -5.50 -5.08
N LYS A 69 -23.62 -5.71 -4.40
CA LYS A 69 -24.65 -4.69 -4.17
C LYS A 69 -24.30 -3.64 -3.11
N ILE A 70 -23.20 -3.82 -2.36
CA ILE A 70 -22.91 -3.03 -1.15
C ILE A 70 -21.61 -2.21 -1.25
N ILE A 71 -20.81 -2.37 -2.29
CA ILE A 71 -19.44 -1.84 -2.28
C ILE A 71 -19.41 -0.34 -2.65
N LYS A 72 -19.46 0.50 -1.62
CA LYS A 72 -19.19 1.94 -1.72
C LYS A 72 -17.69 2.21 -1.75
N GLY A 73 -17.27 3.32 -2.35
CA GLY A 73 -15.85 3.66 -2.54
C GLY A 73 -15.03 3.61 -1.24
N TYR A 74 -15.55 4.20 -0.16
CA TYR A 74 -14.87 4.20 1.14
C TYR A 74 -14.67 2.79 1.74
N ILE A 75 -15.54 1.83 1.41
CA ILE A 75 -15.39 0.43 1.85
C ILE A 75 -14.19 -0.19 1.12
N ILE A 76 -14.00 0.12 -0.16
CA ILE A 76 -12.85 -0.34 -0.93
C ILE A 76 -11.55 0.19 -0.32
N LEU A 77 -11.52 1.48 0.00
CA LEU A 77 -10.36 2.11 0.63
C LEU A 77 -10.05 1.45 1.98
N LEU A 78 -11.08 1.22 2.80
CA LEU A 78 -10.92 0.54 4.08
C LEU A 78 -10.34 -0.88 3.91
N ILE A 79 -10.82 -1.65 2.93
CA ILE A 79 -10.29 -2.99 2.66
C ILE A 79 -8.83 -2.91 2.22
N LEU A 80 -8.46 -1.96 1.35
CA LEU A 80 -7.07 -1.76 0.93
C LEU A 80 -6.16 -1.49 2.14
N LEU A 81 -6.57 -0.58 3.02
CA LEU A 81 -5.81 -0.28 4.23
C LEU A 81 -5.68 -1.50 5.14
N ILE A 82 -6.78 -2.20 5.42
CA ILE A 82 -6.76 -3.41 6.26
C ILE A 82 -5.85 -4.49 5.67
N CYS A 83 -5.87 -4.70 4.35
CA CYS A 83 -5.05 -5.72 3.72
C CYS A 83 -3.55 -5.43 3.85
N VAL A 84 -3.12 -4.18 3.68
CA VAL A 84 -1.71 -3.79 3.89
C VAL A 84 -1.32 -3.98 5.36
N GLU A 85 -2.11 -3.42 6.29
CA GLU A 85 -1.85 -3.53 7.73
C GLU A 85 -1.78 -4.98 8.20
N LEU A 86 -2.68 -5.84 7.70
CA LEU A 86 -2.70 -7.25 8.04
C LEU A 86 -1.42 -7.95 7.58
N VAL A 87 -0.95 -7.67 6.35
CA VAL A 87 0.31 -8.25 5.87
C VAL A 87 1.51 -7.74 6.66
N MET A 88 1.55 -6.44 6.96
CA MET A 88 2.62 -5.86 7.77
C MET A 88 2.68 -6.49 9.16
N PHE A 89 1.52 -6.66 9.80
CA PHE A 89 1.43 -7.30 11.11
C PHE A 89 1.93 -8.75 11.09
N PHE A 90 1.56 -9.55 10.07
CA PHE A 90 1.96 -10.96 10.00
C PHE A 90 3.41 -11.18 9.56
N LEU A 91 3.95 -10.35 8.66
CA LEU A 91 5.30 -10.53 8.14
C LEU A 91 6.37 -9.81 8.99
N PHE A 92 6.00 -8.67 9.58
CA PHE A 92 6.94 -7.76 10.23
C PHE A 92 6.46 -7.32 11.62
N GLY A 93 5.52 -8.03 12.25
CA GLY A 93 4.91 -7.61 13.52
C GLY A 93 5.92 -7.27 14.62
N ASP A 94 6.90 -8.14 14.86
CA ASP A 94 7.94 -7.90 15.87
C ASP A 94 8.84 -6.70 15.50
N PHE A 95 9.22 -6.59 14.22
CA PHE A 95 10.03 -5.49 13.71
C PHE A 95 9.28 -4.15 13.76
N MET A 96 7.98 -4.15 13.45
CA MET A 96 7.12 -2.97 13.54
C MET A 96 7.01 -2.44 14.97
N VAL A 97 6.87 -3.33 15.96
CA VAL A 97 6.84 -2.93 17.38
C VAL A 97 8.16 -2.26 17.77
N ILE A 98 9.29 -2.83 17.37
CA ILE A 98 10.62 -2.25 17.61
C ILE A 98 10.73 -0.87 16.96
N MET A 99 10.41 -0.76 15.67
CA MET A 99 10.46 0.51 14.92
C MET A 99 9.55 1.58 15.52
N ILE A 100 8.35 1.23 15.99
CA ILE A 100 7.43 2.18 16.64
C ILE A 100 8.02 2.67 17.97
N ILE A 101 8.60 1.76 18.78
CA ILE A 101 9.22 2.12 20.06
C ILE A 101 10.46 3.00 19.84
N GLU A 102 11.28 2.70 18.84
CA GLU A 102 12.44 3.52 18.48
C GLU A 102 12.01 4.88 17.92
N ALA A 103 10.98 4.95 17.09
CA ALA A 103 10.42 6.21 16.60
C ALA A 103 9.90 7.11 17.73
N ILE A 104 9.31 6.52 18.78
CA ILE A 104 8.84 7.26 19.95
C ILE A 104 10.00 7.73 20.84
N ASN A 105 11.01 6.89 21.06
CA ASN A 105 12.06 7.16 22.04
C ASN A 105 13.25 7.95 21.47
N HIS A 106 13.53 7.80 20.18
CA HIS A 106 14.72 8.36 19.52
C HIS A 106 14.38 9.26 18.33
N GLY A 107 13.09 9.45 18.02
CA GLY A 107 12.63 10.42 17.02
C GLY A 107 13.00 10.07 15.58
N GLY A 108 13.26 8.79 15.30
CA GLY A 108 13.68 8.30 13.98
C GLY A 108 12.86 7.08 13.54
N ASP A 109 12.44 7.08 12.28
CA ASP A 109 11.65 6.07 11.56
C ASP A 109 10.12 6.09 11.68
N TYR A 110 9.54 7.18 11.18
CA TYR A 110 8.12 7.27 10.82
C TYR A 110 7.77 6.57 9.50
N ILE A 111 8.70 5.81 8.91
CA ILE A 111 8.52 5.17 7.59
C ILE A 111 7.36 4.16 7.58
N VAL A 112 7.02 3.60 8.75
CA VAL A 112 5.87 2.70 8.93
C VAL A 112 4.53 3.43 8.72
N PHE A 113 4.45 4.73 9.05
CA PHE A 113 3.22 5.51 8.81
C PHE A 113 3.03 5.88 7.34
N LEU A 114 4.01 5.59 6.49
CA LEU A 114 3.95 5.93 5.08
C LEU A 114 2.98 5.04 4.31
N PHE A 115 2.91 3.75 4.65
CA PHE A 115 2.05 2.75 4.02
C PHE A 115 0.57 3.14 3.90
N PRO A 116 -0.12 3.58 4.98
CA PRO A 116 -1.52 4.00 4.86
C PRO A 116 -1.65 5.26 4.00
N VAL A 117 -0.70 6.19 4.08
CA VAL A 117 -0.73 7.44 3.32
C VAL A 117 -0.57 7.18 1.82
N THR A 118 0.42 6.41 1.42
CA THR A 118 0.66 6.08 0.01
C THR A 118 -0.41 5.16 -0.56
N THR A 119 -1.01 4.29 0.25
CA THR A 119 -2.21 3.51 -0.13
C THR A 119 -3.42 4.42 -0.39
N ILE A 120 -3.66 5.43 0.44
CA ILE A 120 -4.74 6.42 0.21
C ILE A 120 -4.49 7.20 -1.08
N ILE A 121 -3.27 7.69 -1.29
CA ILE A 121 -2.88 8.41 -2.52
C ILE A 121 -3.08 7.50 -3.74
N GLY A 122 -2.59 6.27 -3.68
CA GLY A 122 -2.73 5.27 -4.74
C GLY A 122 -4.18 4.97 -5.07
N TYR A 123 -5.07 4.89 -4.06
CA TYR A 123 -6.50 4.69 -4.27
C TYR A 123 -7.14 5.84 -5.06
N PHE A 124 -6.91 7.09 -4.66
CA PHE A 124 -7.46 8.25 -5.36
C PHE A 124 -6.88 8.39 -6.77
N TRP A 125 -5.59 8.12 -6.94
CA TRP A 125 -4.93 8.09 -8.24
C TRP A 125 -5.50 6.99 -9.15
N GLY A 126 -5.75 5.80 -8.59
CA GLY A 126 -6.38 4.69 -9.30
C GLY A 126 -7.80 5.02 -9.75
N ILE A 127 -8.59 5.73 -8.93
CA ILE A 127 -9.90 6.24 -9.35
C ILE A 127 -9.73 7.20 -10.53
N TYR A 128 -8.80 8.16 -10.43
CA TYR A 128 -8.57 9.15 -11.48
C TYR A 128 -8.20 8.51 -12.82
N ILE A 129 -7.25 7.56 -12.81
CA ILE A 129 -6.82 6.84 -14.02
C ILE A 129 -7.96 6.00 -14.61
N LEU A 130 -8.63 5.20 -13.78
CA LEU A 130 -9.60 4.22 -14.27
C LEU A 130 -10.95 4.85 -14.66
N ARG A 131 -11.29 6.03 -14.12
CA ARG A 131 -12.47 6.81 -14.53
C ARG A 131 -12.22 7.76 -15.71
N SER A 132 -10.99 7.87 -16.21
CA SER A 132 -10.70 8.76 -17.33
C SER A 132 -11.53 8.36 -18.58
N PRO A 133 -12.19 9.31 -19.26
CA PRO A 133 -13.16 9.04 -20.34
C PRO A 133 -12.59 8.29 -21.56
N SER A 134 -11.27 8.13 -21.68
CA SER A 134 -10.64 7.31 -22.71
C SER A 134 -10.90 5.80 -22.54
N SER A 135 -11.15 5.31 -21.32
CA SER A 135 -11.44 3.88 -21.06
C SER A 135 -12.86 3.45 -21.46
N LEU A 136 -13.76 4.40 -21.67
CA LEU A 136 -15.14 4.19 -22.15
C LEU A 136 -15.23 4.06 -23.68
N LYS A 137 -14.25 4.60 -24.42
CA LYS A 137 -14.23 4.55 -25.90
C LYS A 137 -13.72 3.23 -26.46
N SER A 138 -13.05 2.39 -25.66
CA SER A 138 -12.55 1.08 -26.10
C SER A 138 -13.53 -0.07 -25.83
N ALA A 139 -14.76 0.23 -25.40
CA ALA A 139 -15.79 -0.76 -25.05
C ALA A 139 -17.07 -0.64 -25.92
N THR A 140 -17.02 0.18 -26.97
CA THR A 140 -18.04 0.31 -28.02
C THR A 140 -17.42 -0.04 -29.36
#